data_AF-A0A8H7Z4G6-F1
#
_entry.id   AF-A0A8H7Z4G6-F1
#
_cell.length_a   1.000
_cell.length_b   1.000
_cell.length_c   1.000
_cell.angle_alpha   90.00
_cell.angle_beta   90.00
_cell.angle_gamma   90.00
#
_symmetry.space_group_name_H-M   'P 1'
#
loop_
_entity.id
_entity.type
_entity.pdbx_description
1 polymer ?
#
loop_
_entity_poly.entity_id
_entity_poly.type
_entity_poly.pdbx_seq_one_letter_code
_entity_poly.pdbx_strand_id
1 'polypeptide(L)'
;MKLLFSILTCLTAVVLFYSFNDIKSLASIQVNFHFLPFLKRNATSTSKTTPENISFTPPIVLPPLTDMSIPRTIRQAFIATEQVEGAGARVRRSIGTHKLRNFSPFLLLDHFTIGSGAGFPDHPHRGQETITYLLSGGVDHEDFAGHKGTIGPGDLQFMTAGRGIMHAEMPHENPDGSPNVGMQLWVDLPEKLKMCEPRYRDLRATEIPVANVDEGKVSVKVISGQSHGVDSVRDLAYTPVWIFDITIRPGGKISQMLPRGWNSFAYTLSGTTSFGAAGESNLTPASSLANPSPAKAVGPFYNIVFDQAGDFVQASNEEDSKEDSRFMLVAGQPLDQKVVQYGPFVLNSNEQVQQAMMDYQTNSNGFERAKGWRSEIGKRMG
;
A
#
# COMPACT_ATOMS: atom_id res chain seq x y z
N MET A 1 55.02 28.00 10.08
CA MET A 1 54.28 27.24 9.05
C MET A 1 52.75 27.29 9.20
N LYS A 2 52.18 27.11 10.40
CA LYS A 2 50.71 27.14 10.61
C LYS A 2 50.03 28.51 10.38
N LEU A 3 50.71 29.62 10.69
CA LEU A 3 50.15 30.97 10.52
C LEU A 3 50.02 31.39 9.04
N LEU A 4 51.02 31.04 8.21
CA LEU A 4 51.01 31.30 6.76
C LEU A 4 49.91 30.52 6.03
N PHE A 5 49.61 29.30 6.48
CA PHE A 5 48.54 28.47 5.91
C PHE A 5 47.14 29.03 6.22
N SER A 6 46.97 29.62 7.41
CA SER A 6 45.71 30.27 7.83
C SER A 6 45.44 31.57 7.05
N ILE A 7 46.49 32.34 6.76
CA ILE A 7 46.38 33.56 5.94
C ILE A 7 46.04 33.21 4.48
N LEU A 8 46.66 32.16 3.93
CA LEU A 8 46.40 31.72 2.55
C LEU A 8 44.97 31.17 2.35
N THR A 9 44.45 30.45 3.35
CA THR A 9 43.06 29.94 3.34
C THR A 9 42.03 31.07 3.48
N CYS A 10 42.33 32.10 4.28
CA CYS A 10 41.46 33.27 4.40
C CYS A 10 41.44 34.11 3.10
N LEU A 11 42.60 34.31 2.47
CA LEU A 11 42.69 35.01 1.17
C LEU A 11 41.97 34.28 0.04
N THR A 12 42.06 32.95 -0.01
CA THR A 12 41.33 32.15 -1.02
C THR A 12 39.81 32.19 -0.79
N ALA A 13 39.34 32.17 0.46
CA ALA A 13 37.92 32.33 0.77
C ALA A 13 37.37 33.70 0.37
N VAL A 14 38.14 34.77 0.58
CA VAL A 14 37.75 36.13 0.15
C VAL A 14 37.71 36.25 -1.37
N VAL A 15 38.71 35.72 -2.09
CA VAL A 15 38.72 35.73 -3.56
C VAL A 15 37.56 34.93 -4.14
N LEU A 16 37.22 33.78 -3.55
CA LEU A 16 36.05 33.00 -3.96
C LEU A 16 34.73 33.74 -3.69
N PHE A 17 34.61 34.45 -2.56
CA PHE A 17 33.42 35.24 -2.23
C PHE A 17 33.19 36.38 -3.23
N TYR A 18 34.25 37.11 -3.61
CA TYR A 18 34.14 38.17 -4.63
C TYR A 18 33.87 37.61 -6.03
N SER A 19 34.52 36.50 -6.42
CA SER A 19 34.28 35.86 -7.71
C SER A 19 32.86 35.30 -7.86
N PHE A 20 32.23 34.83 -6.77
CA PHE A 20 30.85 34.37 -6.79
C PHE A 20 29.82 35.51 -6.81
N ASN A 21 30.15 36.69 -6.27
CA ASN A 21 29.27 37.86 -6.33
C ASN A 21 29.28 38.53 -7.71
N ASP A 22 30.39 38.46 -8.45
CA ASP A 22 30.43 38.95 -9.83
C ASP A 22 29.58 38.11 -10.80
N ILE A 23 29.35 36.83 -10.51
CA ILE A 23 28.46 35.95 -11.31
C ILE A 23 26.97 36.33 -11.13
N LYS A 24 26.58 36.89 -9.98
CA LYS A 24 25.19 37.37 -9.77
C LYS A 24 24.87 38.66 -10.53
N SER A 25 25.88 39.36 -11.06
CA SER A 25 25.72 40.59 -11.84
C SER A 25 25.39 40.35 -13.33
N LEU A 26 25.54 39.11 -13.85
CA LEU A 26 25.40 38.80 -15.28
C LEU A 26 24.06 38.15 -15.71
N ALA A 27 23.06 38.06 -14.83
CA ALA A 27 21.74 37.49 -15.15
C ALA A 27 20.68 38.54 -15.55
N SER A 28 21.10 39.68 -16.11
CA SER A 28 20.21 40.67 -16.73
C SER A 28 20.34 40.64 -18.26
N ILE A 29 20.00 39.50 -18.86
CA ILE A 29 19.79 39.42 -20.32
C ILE A 29 18.30 39.67 -20.58
N GLN A 30 17.98 40.87 -21.08
CA GLN A 30 16.69 41.18 -21.70
C GLN A 30 16.49 40.26 -22.91
N VAL A 31 15.54 39.33 -22.82
CA VAL A 31 15.01 38.63 -23.99
C VAL A 31 13.82 39.43 -24.51
N ASN A 32 14.01 40.06 -25.67
CA ASN A 32 12.95 40.72 -26.43
C ASN A 32 11.94 39.69 -26.95
N PHE A 33 10.72 39.69 -26.42
CA PHE A 33 9.60 38.99 -27.05
C PHE A 33 8.92 39.93 -28.07
N HIS A 34 9.02 39.57 -29.35
CA HIS A 34 8.19 40.16 -30.40
C HIS A 34 6.74 39.73 -30.18
N PHE A 35 5.89 40.66 -29.75
CA PHE A 35 4.44 40.55 -29.84
C PHE A 35 4.00 40.78 -31.30
N LEU A 36 3.34 39.78 -31.90
CA LEU A 36 2.44 40.00 -33.02
C LEU A 36 1.00 39.69 -32.58
N PRO A 37 0.02 40.53 -32.91
CA PRO A 37 -1.35 40.42 -32.41
C PRO A 37 -2.19 39.56 -33.36
N PHE A 38 -2.96 38.60 -32.85
CA PHE A 38 -4.15 38.16 -33.60
C PHE A 38 -5.24 37.57 -32.71
N LEU A 39 -6.32 38.36 -32.63
CA LEU A 39 -7.73 38.04 -32.46
C LEU A 39 -8.25 37.34 -31.20
N LYS A 40 -8.95 38.16 -30.41
CA LYS A 40 -10.20 37.82 -29.71
C LYS A 40 -11.15 37.03 -30.63
N ARG A 41 -11.56 35.85 -30.19
CA ARG A 41 -12.93 35.33 -30.35
C ARG A 41 -13.31 34.57 -29.09
N ASN A 42 -14.11 35.22 -28.24
CA ASN A 42 -14.96 34.51 -27.28
C ASN A 42 -16.10 33.86 -28.06
N ALA A 43 -16.20 32.54 -27.95
CA ALA A 43 -17.47 31.83 -28.06
C ALA A 43 -17.37 30.53 -27.24
N THR A 44 -18.25 30.45 -26.27
CA THR A 44 -18.61 29.32 -25.42
C THR A 44 -18.55 27.95 -26.11
N SER A 45 -17.80 27.04 -25.50
CA SER A 45 -18.13 25.61 -25.47
C SER A 45 -17.59 25.03 -24.17
N THR A 46 -18.50 24.81 -23.23
CA THR A 46 -18.28 23.93 -22.08
C THR A 46 -18.06 22.51 -22.61
N SER A 47 -16.81 22.12 -22.87
CA SER A 47 -16.50 20.69 -22.96
C SER A 47 -16.51 20.15 -21.53
N LYS A 48 -17.65 19.60 -21.12
CA LYS A 48 -17.65 18.54 -20.12
C LYS A 48 -16.80 17.41 -20.72
N THR A 49 -15.51 17.41 -20.43
CA THR A 49 -14.70 16.21 -20.54
C THR A 49 -15.17 15.30 -19.42
N THR A 50 -16.22 14.53 -19.69
CA THR A 50 -16.50 13.29 -18.98
C THR A 50 -15.19 12.50 -18.98
N PRO A 51 -14.70 12.00 -17.84
CA PRO A 51 -13.55 11.12 -17.84
C PRO A 51 -13.85 9.98 -18.81
N GLU A 52 -12.93 9.73 -19.75
CA GLU A 52 -12.95 8.54 -20.59
C GLU A 52 -13.26 7.32 -19.70
N ASN A 53 -14.12 6.42 -20.19
CA ASN A 53 -14.51 5.18 -19.54
C ASN A 53 -13.32 4.53 -18.83
N ILE A 54 -13.21 4.76 -17.51
CA ILE A 54 -12.33 4.00 -16.65
C ILE A 54 -12.97 2.62 -16.56
N SER A 55 -12.63 1.76 -17.52
CA SER A 55 -13.08 0.38 -17.55
C SER A 55 -12.46 -0.32 -16.35
N PHE A 56 -13.26 -0.54 -15.30
CA PHE A 56 -12.94 -1.54 -14.29
C PHE A 56 -12.73 -2.88 -15.00
N THR A 57 -11.72 -3.62 -14.56
CA THR A 57 -11.40 -4.93 -15.14
C THR A 57 -12.62 -5.85 -15.05
N PRO A 58 -12.96 -6.59 -16.12
CA PRO A 58 -14.05 -7.56 -16.06
C PRO A 58 -13.82 -8.57 -14.92
N PRO A 59 -14.90 -9.18 -14.38
CA PRO A 59 -14.77 -10.13 -13.28
C PRO A 59 -13.80 -11.25 -13.64
N ILE A 60 -12.81 -11.48 -12.79
CA ILE A 60 -11.89 -12.61 -12.94
C ILE A 60 -12.65 -13.87 -12.56
N VAL A 61 -12.92 -14.73 -13.54
CA VAL A 61 -13.52 -16.04 -13.31
C VAL A 61 -12.40 -17.05 -13.11
N LEU A 62 -12.33 -17.65 -11.91
CA LEU A 62 -11.38 -18.72 -11.64
C LEU A 62 -11.95 -20.08 -12.03
N PRO A 63 -11.10 -21.01 -12.52
CA PRO A 63 -11.52 -22.40 -12.65
C PRO A 63 -11.84 -23.00 -11.27
N PRO A 64 -12.72 -24.01 -11.19
CA PRO A 64 -12.93 -24.73 -9.95
C PRO A 64 -11.63 -25.42 -9.49
N LEU A 65 -11.50 -25.64 -8.19
CA LEU A 65 -10.43 -26.48 -7.65
C LEU A 65 -10.63 -27.92 -8.15
N THR A 66 -9.57 -28.53 -8.67
CA THR A 66 -9.58 -29.91 -9.19
C THR A 66 -8.31 -30.65 -8.78
N ASP A 67 -8.26 -31.97 -8.99
CA ASP A 67 -7.05 -32.79 -8.76
C ASP A 67 -5.85 -32.36 -9.61
N MET A 68 -6.09 -31.60 -10.69
CA MET A 68 -5.06 -31.03 -11.57
C MET A 68 -4.59 -29.65 -11.12
N SER A 69 -5.23 -29.05 -10.11
CA SER A 69 -4.83 -27.75 -9.58
C SER A 69 -3.52 -27.86 -8.80
N ILE A 70 -2.62 -26.91 -9.01
CA ILE A 70 -1.27 -26.94 -8.44
C ILE A 70 -1.19 -25.98 -7.25
N PRO A 71 -0.73 -26.39 -6.06
CA PRO A 71 -0.52 -25.46 -4.95
C PRO A 71 0.67 -24.54 -5.22
N ARG A 72 0.56 -23.27 -4.83
CA ARG A 72 1.69 -22.33 -4.86
C ARG A 72 2.72 -22.69 -3.81
N THR A 73 3.99 -22.71 -4.20
CA THR A 73 5.12 -22.98 -3.30
C THR A 73 5.50 -21.73 -2.50
N ILE A 74 6.05 -21.93 -1.30
CA ILE A 74 6.58 -20.83 -0.49
C ILE A 74 7.95 -20.44 -1.06
N ARG A 75 8.04 -19.24 -1.62
CA ARG A 75 9.31 -18.63 -2.07
C ARG A 75 10.15 -18.20 -0.88
N GLN A 76 9.53 -17.53 0.08
CA GLN A 76 10.21 -16.93 1.23
C GLN A 76 9.24 -16.80 2.40
N ALA A 77 9.70 -17.01 3.62
CA ALA A 77 8.95 -16.68 4.82
C ALA A 77 9.86 -15.99 5.83
N PHE A 78 9.44 -14.84 6.35
CA PHE A 78 10.24 -14.03 7.26
C PHE A 78 9.38 -13.21 8.21
N ILE A 79 9.88 -12.99 9.43
CA ILE A 79 9.22 -12.12 10.41
C ILE A 79 9.32 -10.64 10.01
N ALA A 80 8.22 -9.91 10.17
CA ALA A 80 8.16 -8.47 10.01
C ALA A 80 9.02 -7.77 11.08
N THR A 81 9.70 -6.70 10.69
CA THR A 81 10.60 -5.96 11.58
C THR A 81 9.84 -4.80 12.23
N GLU A 82 9.90 -4.70 13.55
CA GLU A 82 9.30 -3.58 14.27
C GLU A 82 10.17 -2.32 14.15
N GLN A 83 9.55 -1.17 13.87
CA GLN A 83 10.19 0.13 13.78
C GLN A 83 9.22 1.26 14.17
N VAL A 84 9.77 2.45 14.46
CA VAL A 84 8.99 3.66 14.71
C VAL A 84 8.76 4.41 13.39
N GLU A 85 7.56 4.91 13.20
CA GLU A 85 7.15 5.71 12.04
C GLU A 85 6.27 6.89 12.49
N GLY A 86 6.08 7.86 11.59
CA GLY A 86 5.29 9.06 11.85
C GLY A 86 5.79 9.80 13.09
N ALA A 87 4.85 10.15 13.97
CA ALA A 87 5.15 10.74 15.27
C ALA A 87 4.93 9.69 16.37
N GLY A 88 5.90 8.79 16.58
CA GLY A 88 5.89 7.84 17.69
C GLY A 88 5.02 6.59 17.51
N ALA A 89 4.43 6.38 16.33
CA ALA A 89 3.70 5.16 16.02
C ALA A 89 4.66 3.98 15.86
N ARG A 90 4.24 2.77 16.24
CA ARG A 90 5.02 1.54 16.02
C ARG A 90 4.39 0.73 14.90
N VAL A 91 5.23 0.26 13.98
CA VAL A 91 4.80 -0.61 12.89
C VAL A 91 5.69 -1.83 12.79
N ARG A 92 5.11 -2.97 12.41
CA ARG A 92 5.85 -4.14 11.95
C ARG A 92 5.85 -4.14 10.42
N ARG A 93 6.97 -3.75 9.82
CA ARG A 93 7.14 -3.67 8.37
C ARG A 93 7.61 -5.00 7.79
N SER A 94 6.94 -5.46 6.73
CA SER A 94 7.35 -6.66 5.99
C SER A 94 7.78 -6.36 4.56
N ILE A 95 6.86 -5.91 3.71
CA ILE A 95 7.17 -5.34 2.39
C ILE A 95 7.66 -3.90 2.60
N GLY A 96 8.71 -3.50 1.88
CA GLY A 96 9.41 -2.23 2.09
C GLY A 96 10.69 -2.37 2.92
N THR A 97 11.05 -3.60 3.34
CA THR A 97 12.31 -3.89 4.04
C THR A 97 13.42 -4.31 3.06
N HIS A 98 14.67 -4.43 3.54
CA HIS A 98 15.76 -4.97 2.71
C HIS A 98 15.52 -6.41 2.25
N LYS A 99 14.71 -7.20 2.99
CA LYS A 99 14.35 -8.58 2.64
C LYS A 99 13.35 -8.65 1.48
N LEU A 100 12.56 -7.59 1.28
CA LEU A 100 11.54 -7.48 0.23
C LEU A 100 11.23 -6.00 0.00
N ARG A 101 12.09 -5.31 -0.77
CA ARG A 101 12.02 -3.85 -0.96
C ARG A 101 10.70 -3.39 -1.56
N ASN A 102 10.18 -4.17 -2.50
CA ASN A 102 8.83 -4.11 -3.03
C ASN A 102 8.49 -5.50 -3.59
N PHE A 103 7.22 -5.73 -3.88
CA PHE A 103 6.72 -6.98 -4.45
C PHE A 103 5.51 -6.66 -5.33
N SER A 104 5.77 -6.21 -6.56
CA SER A 104 4.75 -5.67 -7.50
C SER A 104 3.43 -6.46 -7.45
N PRO A 105 2.26 -5.80 -7.27
CA PRO A 105 2.08 -4.36 -7.18
C PRO A 105 2.29 -3.76 -5.78
N PHE A 106 2.71 -4.56 -4.80
CA PHE A 106 2.81 -4.12 -3.40
C PHE A 106 4.11 -3.37 -3.13
N LEU A 107 4.00 -2.20 -2.49
CA LEU A 107 5.12 -1.30 -2.23
C LEU A 107 5.56 -1.36 -0.78
N LEU A 108 4.60 -1.49 0.14
CA LEU A 108 4.83 -1.44 1.58
C LEU A 108 3.69 -2.19 2.30
N LEU A 109 4.03 -2.88 3.37
CA LEU A 109 3.04 -3.48 4.27
C LEU A 109 3.48 -3.29 5.72
N ASP A 110 2.68 -2.51 6.44
CA ASP A 110 2.84 -2.27 7.86
C ASP A 110 1.66 -2.85 8.64
N HIS A 111 1.96 -3.55 9.73
CA HIS A 111 1.00 -3.84 10.80
C HIS A 111 1.27 -2.86 11.94
N PHE A 112 0.41 -1.86 12.09
CA PHE A 112 0.60 -0.76 13.01
C PHE A 112 -0.04 -1.02 14.38
N THR A 113 0.54 -0.40 15.41
CA THR A 113 -0.04 -0.24 16.73
C THR A 113 0.19 1.22 17.14
N ILE A 114 -0.90 1.98 17.27
CA ILE A 114 -0.86 3.42 17.52
C ILE A 114 -1.51 3.69 18.87
N GLY A 115 -0.70 4.06 19.85
CA GLY A 115 -1.16 4.48 21.18
C GLY A 115 -1.52 5.97 21.21
N SER A 116 -2.02 6.42 22.37
CA SER A 116 -2.25 7.84 22.63
C SER A 116 -0.96 8.66 22.48
N GLY A 117 -1.07 9.87 21.94
CA GLY A 117 0.07 10.76 21.68
C GLY A 117 1.00 10.30 20.55
N ALA A 118 0.56 9.34 19.73
CA ALA A 118 1.26 8.91 18.53
C ALA A 118 0.36 8.99 17.29
N GLY A 119 0.92 8.91 16.09
CA GLY A 119 0.13 8.85 14.86
C GLY A 119 0.91 9.25 13.62
N PHE A 120 0.18 9.52 12.53
CA PHE A 120 0.71 9.97 11.26
C PHE A 120 0.13 11.36 10.94
N PRO A 121 0.75 12.45 11.43
CA PRO A 121 0.28 13.80 11.14
C PRO A 121 0.44 14.13 9.65
N ASP A 122 0.03 15.34 9.25
CA ASP A 122 0.03 15.82 7.87
C ASP A 122 1.24 15.37 7.04
N HIS A 123 0.98 14.50 6.06
CA HIS A 123 1.99 13.95 5.16
C HIS A 123 1.44 13.75 3.74
N PRO A 124 2.28 13.86 2.70
CA PRO A 124 1.83 13.72 1.33
C PRO A 124 1.91 12.27 0.82
N HIS A 125 1.22 11.98 -0.29
CA HIS A 125 1.43 10.80 -1.14
C HIS A 125 1.23 11.15 -2.62
N ARG A 126 1.90 10.42 -3.54
CA ARG A 126 1.66 10.51 -4.99
C ARG A 126 2.06 9.22 -5.72
N GLY A 127 1.14 8.71 -6.54
CA GLY A 127 1.41 7.62 -7.48
C GLY A 127 1.10 6.21 -6.97
N GLN A 128 0.47 6.07 -5.81
CA GLN A 128 0.05 4.80 -5.21
C GLN A 128 -1.38 4.88 -4.65
N GLU A 129 -1.93 3.72 -4.28
CA GLU A 129 -3.08 3.58 -3.40
C GLU A 129 -2.62 3.14 -2.02
N THR A 130 -3.21 3.68 -0.96
CA THR A 130 -3.03 3.21 0.42
C THR A 130 -4.32 2.56 0.89
N ILE A 131 -4.21 1.32 1.35
CA ILE A 131 -5.32 0.52 1.85
C ILE A 131 -5.12 0.33 3.34
N THR A 132 -5.96 0.97 4.14
CA THR A 132 -5.94 0.87 5.60
C THR A 132 -7.05 -0.09 6.03
N TYR A 133 -6.71 -1.17 6.74
CA TYR A 133 -7.64 -2.15 7.32
C TYR A 133 -7.50 -2.16 8.84
N LEU A 134 -8.56 -1.86 9.57
CA LEU A 134 -8.48 -1.77 11.02
C LEU A 134 -8.88 -3.07 11.71
N LEU A 135 -8.02 -3.56 12.62
CA LEU A 135 -8.22 -4.80 13.35
C LEU A 135 -8.91 -4.55 14.71
N SER A 136 -8.54 -3.48 15.41
CA SER A 136 -9.15 -3.06 16.67
C SER A 136 -8.97 -1.54 16.91
N GLY A 137 -9.91 -0.94 17.66
CA GLY A 137 -9.92 0.49 17.96
C GLY A 137 -10.52 1.34 16.83
N GLY A 138 -9.96 2.52 16.58
CA GLY A 138 -10.32 3.43 15.47
C GLY A 138 -9.11 4.20 14.92
N VAL A 139 -9.18 4.63 13.66
CA VAL A 139 -8.27 5.63 13.09
C VAL A 139 -9.10 6.76 12.48
N ASP A 140 -8.86 7.98 12.94
CA ASP A 140 -9.41 9.18 12.32
C ASP A 140 -8.53 9.58 11.14
N HIS A 141 -9.16 9.93 10.01
CA HIS A 141 -8.46 10.44 8.83
C HIS A 141 -9.03 11.79 8.40
N GLU A 142 -8.16 12.64 7.83
CA GLU A 142 -8.51 13.96 7.31
C GLU A 142 -7.57 14.34 6.17
N ASP A 143 -8.10 14.90 5.08
CA ASP A 143 -7.32 15.33 3.93
C ASP A 143 -7.53 16.81 3.55
N PHE A 144 -6.64 17.31 2.70
CA PHE A 144 -6.70 18.67 2.16
C PHE A 144 -7.80 18.91 1.12
N ALA A 145 -8.56 17.87 0.76
CA ALA A 145 -9.70 17.95 -0.14
C ALA A 145 -11.02 18.09 0.61
N GLY A 146 -10.99 17.96 1.94
CA GLY A 146 -12.13 18.09 2.84
C GLY A 146 -12.76 16.75 3.24
N HIS A 147 -12.19 15.62 2.79
CA HIS A 147 -12.63 14.29 3.24
C HIS A 147 -12.10 14.02 4.64
N LYS A 148 -12.96 13.48 5.49
CA LYS A 148 -12.62 13.07 6.85
C LYS A 148 -13.59 12.03 7.36
N GLY A 149 -13.15 11.24 8.33
CA GLY A 149 -13.96 10.20 8.93
C GLY A 149 -13.16 9.37 9.93
N THR A 150 -13.81 8.32 10.42
CA THR A 150 -13.18 7.32 11.30
C THR A 150 -13.35 5.95 10.66
N ILE A 151 -12.23 5.24 10.56
CA ILE A 151 -12.17 3.83 10.18
C ILE A 151 -12.34 3.04 11.48
N GLY A 152 -13.38 2.22 11.59
CA GLY A 152 -13.67 1.38 12.76
C GLY A 152 -13.19 -0.06 12.60
N PRO A 153 -13.33 -0.92 13.63
CA PRO A 153 -12.86 -2.30 13.57
C PRO A 153 -13.54 -3.08 12.43
N GLY A 154 -12.73 -3.68 11.56
CA GLY A 154 -13.20 -4.40 10.38
C GLY A 154 -13.46 -3.52 9.16
N ASP A 155 -13.44 -2.19 9.30
CA ASP A 155 -13.58 -1.28 8.17
C ASP A 155 -12.27 -1.18 7.38
N LEU A 156 -12.42 -0.84 6.10
CA LEU A 156 -11.32 -0.48 5.22
C LEU A 156 -11.50 0.89 4.61
N GLN A 157 -10.38 1.53 4.34
CA GLN A 157 -10.30 2.69 3.47
C GLN A 157 -9.31 2.40 2.33
N PHE A 158 -9.77 2.59 1.10
CA PHE A 158 -8.96 2.58 -0.10
C PHE A 158 -8.78 4.02 -0.56
N MET A 159 -7.60 4.58 -0.35
CA MET A 159 -7.26 5.93 -0.80
C MET A 159 -6.36 5.84 -2.03
N THR A 160 -6.84 6.28 -3.17
CA THR A 160 -6.01 6.53 -4.35
C THR A 160 -5.35 7.91 -4.21
N ALA A 161 -4.02 7.96 -4.09
CA ALA A 161 -3.30 9.23 -3.99
C ALA A 161 -3.19 9.96 -5.34
N GLY A 162 -3.09 9.20 -6.45
CA GLY A 162 -3.03 9.76 -7.80
C GLY A 162 -1.97 10.85 -7.93
N ARG A 163 -2.35 11.99 -8.53
CA ARG A 163 -1.51 13.18 -8.72
C ARG A 163 -1.08 13.89 -7.44
N GLY A 164 -1.59 13.53 -6.27
CA GLY A 164 -1.15 14.11 -5.01
C GLY A 164 -2.27 14.24 -4.00
N ILE A 165 -2.00 13.78 -2.78
CA ILE A 165 -2.85 14.04 -1.62
C ILE A 165 -1.99 14.40 -0.42
N MET A 166 -2.48 15.29 0.44
CA MET A 166 -1.93 15.50 1.78
C MET A 166 -3.02 15.19 2.80
N HIS A 167 -2.68 14.34 3.76
CA HIS A 167 -3.63 13.82 4.75
C HIS A 167 -2.97 13.54 6.09
N ALA A 168 -3.79 13.29 7.11
CA ALA A 168 -3.37 12.80 8.41
C ALA A 168 -4.17 11.54 8.77
N GLU A 169 -3.53 10.62 9.48
CA GLU A 169 -4.12 9.39 10.03
C GLU A 169 -3.73 9.30 11.52
N MET A 170 -4.68 9.65 12.38
CA MET A 170 -4.47 9.78 13.82
C MET A 170 -5.27 8.70 14.57
N PRO A 171 -4.76 8.18 15.70
CA PRO A 171 -5.51 7.21 16.49
C PRO A 171 -6.82 7.83 16.98
N HIS A 172 -7.91 7.09 16.86
CA HIS A 172 -9.12 7.41 17.59
C HIS A 172 -8.89 7.14 19.09
N GLU A 173 -9.44 7.98 19.96
CA GLU A 173 -9.32 7.77 21.41
C GLU A 173 -10.27 6.66 21.85
N ASN A 174 -9.71 5.50 22.21
CA ASN A 174 -10.50 4.42 22.78
C ASN A 174 -10.87 4.74 24.24
N PRO A 175 -12.12 4.47 24.69
CA PRO A 175 -12.55 4.76 26.06
C PRO A 175 -11.70 4.12 27.16
N ASP A 176 -11.07 2.98 26.87
CA ASP A 176 -10.21 2.23 27.79
C ASP A 176 -8.71 2.59 27.64
N GLY A 177 -8.38 3.52 26.75
CA GLY A 177 -7.00 3.91 26.45
C GLY A 177 -6.18 2.85 25.70
N SER A 178 -6.82 1.78 25.21
CA SER A 178 -6.15 0.75 24.43
C SER A 178 -5.60 1.30 23.11
N PRO A 179 -4.50 0.75 22.57
CA PRO A 179 -3.95 1.20 21.31
C PRO A 179 -4.81 0.73 20.12
N ASN A 180 -4.72 1.47 19.02
CA ASN A 180 -5.37 1.14 17.76
C ASN A 180 -4.46 0.23 16.93
N VAL A 181 -5.01 -0.86 16.40
CA VAL A 181 -4.24 -1.89 15.69
C VAL A 181 -4.85 -2.10 14.32
N GLY A 182 -4.02 -2.09 13.29
CA GLY A 182 -4.47 -2.25 11.91
C GLY A 182 -3.32 -2.54 10.96
N MET A 183 -3.66 -2.55 9.68
CA MET A 183 -2.72 -2.80 8.60
C MET A 183 -2.81 -1.69 7.57
N GLN A 184 -1.66 -1.32 7.02
CA GLN A 184 -1.58 -0.40 5.88
C GLN A 184 -0.77 -1.04 4.76
N LEU A 185 -1.44 -1.24 3.62
CA LEU A 185 -0.87 -1.80 2.41
C LEU A 185 -0.79 -0.69 1.35
N TRP A 186 0.41 -0.48 0.80
CA TRP A 186 0.57 0.39 -0.37
C TRP A 186 0.57 -0.46 -1.63
N VAL A 187 -0.28 -0.08 -2.58
CA VAL A 187 -0.41 -0.72 -3.88
C VAL A 187 -0.04 0.28 -4.97
N ASP A 188 0.88 -0.10 -5.84
CA ASP A 188 1.34 0.74 -6.93
C ASP A 188 0.20 1.00 -7.94
N LEU A 189 0.09 2.23 -8.44
CA LEU A 189 -0.82 2.53 -9.54
C LEU A 189 -0.15 2.20 -10.89
N PRO A 190 -0.93 1.74 -11.89
CA PRO A 190 -0.43 1.66 -13.26
C PRO A 190 0.08 3.03 -13.70
N GLU A 191 1.17 3.08 -14.46
CA GLU A 191 1.82 4.33 -14.91
C GLU A 191 0.80 5.37 -15.42
N LYS A 192 -0.14 4.94 -16.27
CA LYS A 192 -1.19 5.80 -16.84
C LYS A 192 -2.18 6.41 -15.83
N LEU A 193 -2.27 5.86 -14.61
CA LEU A 193 -3.17 6.30 -13.55
C LEU A 193 -2.44 7.05 -12.42
N LYS A 194 -1.10 7.14 -12.45
CA LYS A 194 -0.35 7.83 -11.39
C LYS A 194 -0.66 9.32 -11.28
N MET A 195 -1.26 9.92 -12.30
CA MET A 195 -1.68 11.33 -12.32
C MET A 195 -3.21 11.51 -12.31
N CYS A 196 -3.99 10.46 -12.00
CA CYS A 196 -5.43 10.61 -11.81
C CYS A 196 -5.76 11.49 -10.59
N GLU A 197 -6.99 11.99 -10.51
CA GLU A 197 -7.45 12.71 -9.33
C GLU A 197 -7.52 11.77 -8.11
N PRO A 198 -7.17 12.25 -6.90
CA PRO A 198 -7.30 11.46 -5.69
C PRO A 198 -8.74 10.99 -5.46
N ARG A 199 -8.91 9.80 -4.88
CA ARG A 199 -10.22 9.20 -4.62
C ARG A 199 -10.20 8.40 -3.33
N TYR A 200 -11.32 8.42 -2.60
CA TYR A 200 -11.58 7.52 -1.48
C TYR A 200 -12.66 6.51 -1.82
N ARG A 201 -12.47 5.29 -1.31
CA ARG A 201 -13.51 4.27 -1.26
C ARG A 201 -13.44 3.59 0.10
N ASP A 202 -14.38 3.95 0.97
CA ASP A 202 -14.56 3.26 2.24
C ASP A 202 -15.36 1.97 2.03
N LEU A 203 -15.06 0.94 2.82
CA LEU A 203 -15.78 -0.32 2.88
C LEU A 203 -16.01 -0.67 4.34
N ARG A 204 -17.27 -0.66 4.79
CA ARG A 204 -17.62 -0.98 6.16
C ARG A 204 -17.54 -2.46 6.43
N ALA A 205 -17.21 -2.84 7.66
CA ALA A 205 -17.15 -4.24 8.09
C ALA A 205 -18.44 -5.01 7.77
N THR A 206 -19.59 -4.35 7.87
CA THR A 206 -20.92 -4.91 7.59
C THR A 206 -21.19 -5.16 6.11
N GLU A 207 -20.42 -4.55 5.21
CA GLU A 207 -20.50 -4.74 3.76
C GLU A 207 -19.63 -5.90 3.27
N ILE A 208 -18.75 -6.45 4.12
CA ILE A 208 -17.80 -7.50 3.76
C ILE A 208 -18.47 -8.87 3.89
N PRO A 209 -18.68 -9.60 2.79
CA PRO A 209 -19.29 -10.92 2.85
C PRO A 209 -18.29 -11.95 3.40
N VAL A 210 -18.83 -13.01 4.02
CA VAL A 210 -18.05 -14.05 4.67
C VAL A 210 -18.34 -15.40 4.03
N ALA A 211 -17.30 -16.11 3.59
CA ALA A 211 -17.39 -17.51 3.21
C ALA A 211 -17.04 -18.40 4.40
N ASN A 212 -17.87 -19.42 4.66
CA ASN A 212 -17.58 -20.46 5.64
C ASN A 212 -17.13 -21.72 4.90
N VAL A 213 -15.99 -22.26 5.28
CA VAL A 213 -15.32 -23.38 4.61
C VAL A 213 -15.02 -24.46 5.64
N ASP A 214 -14.86 -25.71 5.17
CA ASP A 214 -14.48 -26.85 6.00
C ASP A 214 -15.42 -27.05 7.19
N GLU A 215 -16.72 -27.18 6.89
CA GLU A 215 -17.78 -27.36 7.88
C GLU A 215 -17.85 -26.23 8.94
N GLY A 216 -17.40 -25.03 8.57
CA GLY A 216 -17.39 -23.85 9.44
C GLY A 216 -16.18 -23.77 10.37
N LYS A 217 -15.14 -24.58 10.14
CA LYS A 217 -13.84 -24.42 10.82
C LYS A 217 -13.03 -23.26 10.26
N VAL A 218 -13.31 -22.85 9.03
CA VAL A 218 -12.65 -21.71 8.39
C VAL A 218 -13.65 -20.62 8.05
N SER A 219 -13.33 -19.38 8.45
CA SER A 219 -14.06 -18.18 8.10
C SER A 219 -13.18 -17.26 7.25
N VAL A 220 -13.69 -16.84 6.10
CA VAL A 220 -13.00 -15.97 5.14
C VAL A 220 -13.81 -14.71 4.94
N LYS A 221 -13.33 -13.57 5.44
CA LYS A 221 -13.86 -12.26 5.04
C LYS A 221 -13.33 -11.93 3.65
N VAL A 222 -14.23 -11.82 2.67
CA VAL A 222 -13.90 -11.58 1.27
C VAL A 222 -13.87 -10.07 1.01
N ILE A 223 -12.77 -9.41 1.42
CA ILE A 223 -12.61 -7.95 1.30
C ILE A 223 -12.57 -7.53 -0.17
N SER A 224 -11.77 -8.22 -0.98
CA SER A 224 -11.71 -8.02 -2.43
C SER A 224 -11.43 -9.35 -3.13
N GLY A 225 -12.17 -9.65 -4.20
CA GLY A 225 -12.03 -10.88 -4.98
C GLY A 225 -13.16 -11.88 -4.72
N GLN A 226 -12.83 -13.17 -4.79
CA GLN A 226 -13.79 -14.24 -4.59
C GLN A 226 -13.18 -15.38 -3.76
N SER A 227 -14.00 -15.96 -2.87
CA SER A 227 -13.65 -17.14 -2.10
C SER A 227 -14.83 -18.10 -2.01
N HIS A 228 -14.66 -19.34 -2.46
CA HIS A 228 -15.63 -20.44 -2.25
C HIS A 228 -17.08 -20.08 -2.65
N GLY A 229 -17.24 -19.43 -3.80
CA GLY A 229 -18.55 -19.02 -4.34
C GLY A 229 -19.11 -17.71 -3.75
N VAL A 230 -18.35 -17.03 -2.89
CA VAL A 230 -18.71 -15.71 -2.33
C VAL A 230 -17.84 -14.64 -2.98
N ASP A 231 -18.48 -13.67 -3.62
CA ASP A 231 -17.85 -12.51 -4.26
C ASP A 231 -17.83 -11.30 -3.32
N SER A 232 -16.77 -10.49 -3.38
CA SER A 232 -16.68 -9.22 -2.67
C SER A 232 -17.52 -8.10 -3.31
N VAL A 233 -17.61 -6.98 -2.60
CA VAL A 233 -17.92 -5.69 -3.24
C VAL A 233 -16.87 -5.37 -4.31
N ARG A 234 -17.30 -4.80 -5.43
CA ARG A 234 -16.45 -4.48 -6.59
C ARG A 234 -15.94 -3.04 -6.58
N ASP A 235 -15.00 -2.75 -7.48
CA ASP A 235 -14.52 -1.39 -7.82
C ASP A 235 -13.86 -0.62 -6.66
N LEU A 236 -13.16 -1.35 -5.79
CA LEU A 236 -12.47 -0.81 -4.61
C LEU A 236 -11.16 -0.09 -4.96
N ALA A 237 -10.33 -0.70 -5.80
CA ALA A 237 -8.99 -0.22 -6.18
C ALA A 237 -8.82 -0.19 -7.70
N TYR A 238 -7.90 0.66 -8.19
CA TYR A 238 -7.57 0.71 -9.61
C TYR A 238 -6.65 -0.44 -10.03
N THR A 239 -5.69 -0.79 -9.18
CA THR A 239 -4.85 -1.96 -9.40
C THR A 239 -5.59 -3.21 -8.91
N PRO A 240 -5.78 -4.24 -9.77
CA PRO A 240 -6.46 -5.45 -9.36
C PRO A 240 -5.74 -6.13 -8.18
N VAL A 241 -6.42 -6.16 -7.03
CA VAL A 241 -5.94 -6.74 -5.78
C VAL A 241 -7.06 -7.52 -5.10
N TRP A 242 -6.75 -8.72 -4.64
CA TRP A 242 -7.60 -9.57 -3.83
C TRP A 242 -7.06 -9.61 -2.42
N ILE A 243 -7.96 -9.47 -1.45
CA ILE A 243 -7.62 -9.34 -0.03
C ILE A 243 -8.62 -10.21 0.74
N PHE A 244 -8.08 -11.04 1.63
CA PHE A 244 -8.87 -11.91 2.49
C PHE A 244 -8.34 -11.81 3.92
N ASP A 245 -9.25 -11.73 4.90
CA ASP A 245 -8.94 -11.95 6.32
C ASP A 245 -9.50 -13.32 6.72
N ILE A 246 -8.60 -14.25 7.00
CA ILE A 246 -8.90 -15.68 7.15
C ILE A 246 -8.63 -16.07 8.59
N THR A 247 -9.62 -16.71 9.22
CA THR A 247 -9.50 -17.34 10.53
C THR A 247 -9.73 -18.85 10.38
N ILE A 248 -8.82 -19.67 10.91
CA ILE A 248 -8.85 -21.13 10.88
C ILE A 248 -8.85 -21.65 12.32
N ARG A 249 -9.94 -22.30 12.71
CA ARG A 249 -10.04 -23.03 13.98
C ARG A 249 -9.15 -24.28 13.97
N PRO A 250 -8.74 -24.82 15.14
CA PRO A 250 -7.97 -26.06 15.22
C PRO A 250 -8.55 -27.17 14.33
N GLY A 251 -7.67 -27.82 13.56
CA GLY A 251 -8.01 -28.87 12.59
C GLY A 251 -8.65 -28.38 11.28
N GLY A 252 -8.88 -27.07 11.14
CA GLY A 252 -9.44 -26.47 9.93
C GLY A 252 -8.42 -26.37 8.78
N LYS A 253 -8.92 -26.48 7.54
CA LYS A 253 -8.08 -26.42 6.32
C LYS A 253 -8.75 -25.61 5.21
N ILE A 254 -7.94 -24.90 4.41
CA ILE A 254 -8.43 -24.14 3.25
C ILE A 254 -7.47 -24.23 2.06
N SER A 255 -8.06 -24.27 0.86
CA SER A 255 -7.39 -24.09 -0.42
C SER A 255 -7.97 -22.87 -1.12
N GLN A 256 -7.32 -21.72 -1.02
CA GLN A 256 -7.79 -20.48 -1.64
C GLN A 256 -7.23 -20.35 -3.06
N MET A 257 -8.11 -20.47 -4.05
CA MET A 257 -7.78 -20.20 -5.46
C MET A 257 -7.40 -18.72 -5.64
N LEU A 258 -6.38 -18.47 -6.47
CA LEU A 258 -5.90 -17.14 -6.82
C LEU A 258 -5.72 -17.02 -8.33
N PRO A 259 -5.86 -15.81 -8.92
CA PRO A 259 -5.61 -15.63 -10.35
C PRO A 259 -4.18 -16.02 -10.74
N ARG A 260 -4.04 -16.82 -11.81
CA ARG A 260 -2.73 -17.26 -12.30
C ARG A 260 -1.83 -16.07 -12.65
N GLY A 261 -0.54 -16.21 -12.35
CA GLY A 261 0.45 -15.15 -12.59
C GLY A 261 0.39 -13.97 -11.62
N TRP A 262 -0.58 -13.92 -10.71
CA TRP A 262 -0.62 -12.87 -9.70
C TRP A 262 0.46 -13.10 -8.64
N ASN A 263 1.07 -12.02 -8.17
CA ASN A 263 1.93 -12.07 -6.98
C ASN A 263 1.05 -12.20 -5.74
N SER A 264 1.46 -13.05 -4.79
CA SER A 264 0.68 -13.29 -3.57
C SER A 264 1.54 -13.50 -2.35
N PHE A 265 1.04 -13.05 -1.20
CA PHE A 265 1.65 -13.29 0.10
C PHE A 265 0.58 -13.46 1.19
N ALA A 266 0.94 -14.13 2.28
CA ALA A 266 0.16 -14.16 3.51
C ALA A 266 0.89 -13.41 4.63
N TYR A 267 0.14 -12.72 5.50
CA TYR A 267 0.67 -12.07 6.70
C TYR A 267 -0.05 -12.60 7.94
N THR A 268 0.66 -13.29 8.83
CA THR A 268 0.05 -13.90 10.02
C THR A 268 -0.15 -12.89 11.14
N LEU A 269 -1.34 -12.91 11.75
CA LEU A 269 -1.77 -11.97 12.79
C LEU A 269 -1.73 -12.62 14.18
N SER A 270 -2.26 -13.83 14.31
CA SER A 270 -2.33 -14.58 15.57
C SER A 270 -2.35 -16.09 15.33
N GLY A 271 -2.05 -16.87 16.37
CA GLY A 271 -1.94 -18.31 16.29
C GLY A 271 -0.79 -18.79 15.41
N THR A 272 -0.76 -20.11 15.17
CA THR A 272 0.19 -20.76 14.27
C THR A 272 -0.55 -21.24 13.03
N THR A 273 -0.06 -20.89 11.84
CA THR A 273 -0.62 -21.34 10.57
C THR A 273 0.41 -22.20 9.83
N SER A 274 -0.01 -23.37 9.37
CA SER A 274 0.76 -24.23 8.46
C SER A 274 0.41 -23.84 7.02
N PHE A 275 1.41 -23.43 6.22
CA PHE A 275 1.23 -23.13 4.79
C PHE A 275 1.88 -24.20 3.92
N GLY A 276 1.24 -24.53 2.80
CA GLY A 276 1.68 -25.60 1.90
C GLY A 276 1.00 -26.93 2.18
N ALA A 277 1.32 -27.95 1.38
CA ALA A 277 0.71 -29.26 1.52
C ALA A 277 1.35 -30.01 2.71
N ALA A 278 0.52 -30.37 3.69
CA ALA A 278 0.83 -31.52 4.54
C ALA A 278 0.94 -32.73 3.61
N GLY A 279 1.89 -33.64 3.85
CA GLY A 279 2.23 -34.77 2.97
C GLY A 279 1.11 -35.77 2.65
N GLU A 280 -0.14 -35.43 2.94
CA GLU A 280 -1.37 -36.18 2.67
C GLU A 280 -2.45 -35.21 2.16
N SER A 281 -2.29 -34.68 0.94
CA SER A 281 -3.47 -34.24 0.20
C SER A 281 -4.15 -35.49 -0.36
N ASN A 282 -5.42 -35.73 -0.01
CA ASN A 282 -6.27 -36.71 -0.71
C ASN A 282 -6.42 -36.38 -2.22
N LEU A 283 -6.04 -35.15 -2.61
CA LEU A 283 -5.74 -34.76 -3.98
C LEU A 283 -4.32 -35.27 -4.30
N THR A 284 -4.21 -36.52 -4.77
CA THR A 284 -2.94 -37.00 -5.32
C THR A 284 -2.62 -36.21 -6.59
N PRO A 285 -1.47 -35.52 -6.70
CA PRO A 285 -1.12 -34.83 -7.93
C PRO A 285 -0.94 -35.87 -9.04
N ALA A 286 -1.81 -35.87 -10.05
CA ALA A 286 -1.70 -36.78 -11.19
C ALA A 286 -0.45 -36.51 -12.05
N SER A 287 0.27 -35.40 -11.81
CA SER A 287 1.54 -35.10 -12.46
C SER A 287 2.69 -35.03 -11.46
N SER A 288 3.67 -35.91 -11.63
CA SER A 288 4.97 -35.97 -10.96
C SER A 288 5.89 -34.75 -11.21
N LEU A 289 5.34 -33.58 -11.51
CA LEU A 289 6.09 -32.38 -11.95
C LEU A 289 6.20 -31.28 -10.89
N ALA A 290 5.53 -31.42 -9.75
CA ALA A 290 5.73 -30.53 -8.61
C ALA A 290 5.94 -31.40 -7.36
N ASN A 291 7.18 -31.47 -6.86
CA ASN A 291 7.39 -31.91 -5.48
C ASN A 291 6.69 -30.87 -4.59
N PRO A 292 5.60 -31.21 -3.88
CA PRO A 292 4.96 -30.27 -2.99
C PRO A 292 6.02 -29.80 -1.98
N SER A 293 6.17 -28.48 -1.83
CA SER A 293 6.98 -27.96 -0.74
C SER A 293 6.36 -28.43 0.58
N PRO A 294 7.17 -28.96 1.53
CA PRO A 294 6.64 -29.42 2.81
C PRO A 294 5.91 -28.27 3.51
N ALA A 295 4.80 -28.59 4.16
CA ALA A 295 4.07 -27.64 4.98
C ALA A 295 5.02 -26.94 5.97
N LYS A 296 4.88 -25.62 6.08
CA LYS A 296 5.67 -24.78 6.98
C LYS A 296 4.75 -24.10 7.99
N ALA A 297 4.84 -24.54 9.24
CA ALA A 297 4.21 -23.87 10.36
C ALA A 297 4.95 -22.57 10.69
N VAL A 298 4.19 -21.47 10.81
CA VAL A 298 4.70 -20.15 11.19
C VAL A 298 3.78 -19.52 12.24
N GLY A 299 4.39 -18.89 13.23
CA GLY A 299 3.67 -18.11 14.24
C GLY A 299 3.24 -16.73 13.72
N PRO A 300 2.84 -15.82 14.61
CA PRO A 300 2.42 -14.47 14.26
C PRO A 300 3.52 -13.62 13.60
N PHE A 301 3.08 -12.62 12.85
CA PHE A 301 3.88 -11.55 12.23
C PHE A 301 4.89 -12.03 11.17
N TYR A 302 4.67 -13.21 10.59
CA TYR A 302 5.39 -13.66 9.42
C TYR A 302 4.73 -13.13 8.15
N ASN A 303 5.56 -12.73 7.18
CA ASN A 303 5.17 -12.58 5.79
C ASN A 303 5.64 -13.82 5.02
N ILE A 304 4.70 -14.50 4.36
CA ILE A 304 4.89 -15.72 3.60
C ILE A 304 4.65 -15.37 2.14
N VAL A 305 5.72 -15.25 1.37
CA VAL A 305 5.68 -14.92 -0.06
C VAL A 305 5.61 -16.22 -0.84
N PHE A 306 4.64 -16.30 -1.75
CA PHE A 306 4.45 -17.47 -2.61
C PHE A 306 5.04 -17.23 -4.00
N ASP A 307 5.41 -18.31 -4.68
CA ASP A 307 5.68 -18.24 -6.11
C ASP A 307 4.41 -17.94 -6.91
N GLN A 308 4.58 -17.30 -8.07
CA GLN A 308 3.49 -17.02 -9.00
C GLN A 308 2.96 -18.30 -9.67
N ALA A 309 3.80 -19.35 -9.75
CA ALA A 309 3.41 -20.65 -10.27
C ALA A 309 2.49 -21.35 -9.27
N GLY A 310 1.41 -21.93 -9.79
CA GLY A 310 0.35 -22.55 -8.99
C GLY A 310 -0.95 -21.75 -8.99
N ASP A 311 -2.01 -22.47 -8.68
CA ASP A 311 -3.41 -22.06 -8.78
C ASP A 311 -3.99 -21.58 -7.46
N PHE A 312 -3.51 -22.13 -6.33
CA PHE A 312 -4.09 -21.85 -5.01
C PHE A 312 -3.03 -21.81 -3.90
N VAL A 313 -3.37 -21.16 -2.80
CA VAL A 313 -2.61 -21.23 -1.54
C VAL A 313 -3.33 -22.17 -0.59
N GLN A 314 -2.58 -23.10 0.00
CA GLN A 314 -3.09 -23.99 1.05
C GLN A 314 -2.64 -23.50 2.42
N ALA A 315 -3.57 -23.50 3.37
CA ALA A 315 -3.31 -23.19 4.77
C ALA A 315 -4.12 -24.09 5.70
N SER A 316 -3.57 -24.38 6.87
CA SER A 316 -4.25 -25.14 7.94
C SER A 316 -3.84 -24.69 9.32
N ASN A 317 -4.65 -25.06 10.31
CA ASN A 317 -4.31 -25.01 11.73
C ASN A 317 -4.30 -26.44 12.26
N GLU A 318 -3.27 -26.82 13.02
CA GLU A 318 -3.14 -28.18 13.54
C GLU A 318 -4.32 -28.54 14.46
N GLU A 319 -4.70 -29.83 14.49
CA GLU A 319 -5.85 -30.29 15.27
C GLU A 319 -5.65 -30.14 16.79
N ASP A 320 -4.41 -30.27 17.26
CA ASP A 320 -4.02 -30.11 18.66
C ASP A 320 -3.70 -28.65 19.05
N SER A 321 -3.89 -27.71 18.12
CA SER A 321 -3.70 -26.28 18.37
C SER A 321 -4.68 -25.77 19.43
N LYS A 322 -4.20 -24.88 20.30
CA LYS A 322 -4.98 -24.33 21.43
C LYS A 322 -5.72 -23.05 21.09
N GLU A 323 -5.44 -22.47 19.94
CA GLU A 323 -5.98 -21.18 19.51
C GLU A 323 -6.27 -21.18 18.01
N ASP A 324 -7.18 -20.29 17.61
CA ASP A 324 -7.44 -20.03 16.20
C ASP A 324 -6.22 -19.36 15.56
N SER A 325 -5.92 -19.72 14.32
CA SER A 325 -4.93 -19.02 13.52
C SER A 325 -5.63 -17.97 12.65
N ARG A 326 -5.04 -16.77 12.55
CA ARG A 326 -5.59 -15.68 11.75
C ARG A 326 -4.51 -15.06 10.89
N PHE A 327 -4.79 -14.85 9.61
CA PHE A 327 -3.86 -14.24 8.68
C PHE A 327 -4.59 -13.48 7.57
N MET A 328 -3.92 -12.48 7.02
CA MET A 328 -4.32 -11.87 5.77
C MET A 328 -3.72 -12.66 4.61
N LEU A 329 -4.50 -12.92 3.56
CA LEU A 329 -4.00 -13.41 2.29
C LEU A 329 -4.27 -12.35 1.22
N VAL A 330 -3.22 -11.94 0.52
CA VAL A 330 -3.28 -10.87 -0.46
C VAL A 330 -2.68 -11.34 -1.77
N ALA A 331 -3.35 -11.07 -2.88
CA ALA A 331 -2.85 -11.33 -4.22
C ALA A 331 -3.11 -10.12 -5.14
N GLY A 332 -2.19 -9.79 -6.03
CA GLY A 332 -2.32 -8.62 -6.89
C GLY A 332 -1.71 -8.86 -8.25
N GLN A 333 -2.28 -8.23 -9.27
CA GLN A 333 -1.74 -8.28 -10.62
C GLN A 333 -0.39 -7.56 -10.66
N PRO A 334 0.72 -8.24 -10.98
CA PRO A 334 2.00 -7.58 -11.16
C PRO A 334 1.90 -6.57 -12.28
N LEU A 335 2.45 -5.40 -12.04
CA LEU A 335 2.61 -4.35 -13.04
C LEU A 335 3.98 -4.49 -13.68
N ASP A 336 4.01 -4.62 -15.01
CA ASP A 336 5.23 -4.59 -15.81
C ASP A 336 5.65 -3.14 -16.04
N GLN A 337 6.15 -2.51 -14.98
CA GLN A 337 6.60 -1.12 -14.99
C GLN A 337 7.74 -0.91 -14.01
N LYS A 338 8.55 0.12 -14.26
CA LYS A 338 9.60 0.53 -13.33
C LYS A 338 8.99 1.18 -12.10
N VAL A 339 9.51 0.83 -10.92
CA VAL A 339 9.13 1.46 -9.64
C VAL A 339 10.30 2.30 -9.13
N VAL A 340 10.09 3.59 -8.96
CA VAL A 340 11.02 4.52 -8.30
C VAL A 340 10.29 5.14 -7.11
N GLN A 341 10.74 4.78 -5.92
CA GLN A 341 10.16 5.24 -4.66
C GLN A 341 11.16 6.14 -3.92
N TYR A 342 10.69 7.31 -3.50
CA TYR A 342 11.40 8.18 -2.55
C TYR A 342 10.41 8.67 -1.49
N GLY A 343 10.49 8.06 -0.30
CA GLY A 343 9.55 8.30 0.78
C GLY A 343 8.09 8.15 0.32
N PRO A 344 7.27 9.22 0.36
CA PRO A 344 5.85 9.17 0.02
C PRO A 344 5.54 9.16 -1.49
N PHE A 345 6.53 9.32 -2.36
CA PHE A 345 6.33 9.47 -3.80
C PHE A 345 6.79 8.21 -4.54
N VAL A 346 5.89 7.60 -5.29
CA VAL A 346 6.15 6.38 -6.06
C VAL A 346 5.79 6.58 -7.52
N LEU A 347 6.79 6.79 -8.37
CA LEU A 347 6.65 7.07 -9.80
C LEU A 347 7.52 6.10 -10.63
N ASN A 348 7.62 6.30 -11.94
CA ASN A 348 8.32 5.36 -12.84
C ASN A 348 9.75 5.81 -13.22
N SER A 349 10.17 7.02 -12.84
CA SER A 349 11.50 7.58 -13.12
C SER A 349 12.01 8.50 -12.01
N ASN A 350 13.33 8.75 -11.97
CA ASN A 350 13.93 9.65 -10.98
C ASN A 350 13.46 11.09 -11.21
N GLU A 351 13.30 11.48 -12.47
CA GLU A 351 12.84 12.79 -12.91
C GLU A 351 11.41 13.06 -12.43
N GLN A 352 10.51 12.08 -12.56
CA GLN A 352 9.13 12.20 -12.05
C GLN A 352 9.08 12.29 -10.53
N VAL A 353 9.93 11.54 -9.82
CA VAL A 353 10.02 11.62 -8.35
C VAL A 353 10.56 12.99 -7.91
N GLN A 354 11.59 13.51 -8.57
CA GLN A 354 12.10 14.86 -8.33
C GLN A 354 11.03 15.92 -8.60
N GLN A 355 10.27 15.77 -9.69
CA GLN A 355 9.15 16.65 -10.00
C GLN A 355 8.08 16.59 -8.91
N ALA A 356 7.75 15.41 -8.38
CA ALA A 356 6.79 15.27 -7.28
C ALA A 356 7.23 16.01 -6.01
N MET A 357 8.52 15.98 -5.68
CA MET A 357 9.06 16.76 -4.56
C MET A 357 8.92 18.27 -4.82
N MET A 358 9.26 18.74 -6.03
CA MET A 358 9.12 20.15 -6.40
C MET A 358 7.66 20.61 -6.37
N ASP A 359 6.75 19.79 -6.90
CA ASP A 359 5.31 20.06 -6.91
C ASP A 359 4.76 20.19 -5.48
N TYR A 360 5.16 19.30 -4.57
CA TYR A 360 4.80 19.38 -3.16
C TYR A 360 5.35 20.66 -2.50
N GLN A 361 6.64 20.95 -2.68
CA GLN A 361 7.29 22.14 -2.10
C GLN A 361 6.70 23.46 -2.61
N THR A 362 6.30 23.50 -3.88
CA THR A 362 5.74 24.69 -4.54
C THR A 362 4.22 24.77 -4.45
N ASN A 363 3.55 23.74 -3.90
CA ASN A 363 2.09 23.61 -3.87
C ASN A 363 1.48 23.69 -5.28
N SER A 364 1.95 22.85 -6.19
CA SER A 364 1.50 22.84 -7.59
C SER A 364 1.17 21.42 -8.07
N ASN A 365 0.53 21.32 -9.24
CA ASN A 365 0.30 20.08 -9.98
C ASN A 365 -0.34 18.93 -9.16
N GLY A 366 -1.27 19.26 -8.27
CA GLY A 366 -1.98 18.31 -7.41
C GLY A 366 -1.84 18.63 -5.93
N PHE A 367 -0.85 19.46 -5.57
CA PHE A 367 -0.64 19.91 -4.19
C PHE A 367 -1.06 21.36 -3.94
N GLU A 368 -1.88 21.97 -4.78
CA GLU A 368 -2.31 23.37 -4.64
C GLU A 368 -2.99 23.64 -3.30
N ARG A 369 -3.74 22.65 -2.79
CA ARG A 369 -4.45 22.71 -1.50
C ARG A 369 -3.54 22.50 -0.29
N ALA A 370 -2.30 22.05 -0.48
CA ALA A 370 -1.35 21.88 0.62
C ALA A 370 -0.92 23.23 1.21
N LYS A 371 -1.04 24.33 0.44
CA LYS A 371 -0.61 25.66 0.86
C LYS A 371 -1.39 26.15 2.08
N GLY A 372 -0.75 26.11 3.25
CA GLY A 372 -1.31 26.59 4.51
C GLY A 372 -2.37 25.67 5.11
N TRP A 373 -2.64 24.51 4.50
CA TRP A 373 -3.51 23.51 5.10
C TRP A 373 -2.84 22.86 6.29
N ARG A 374 -3.64 22.60 7.33
CA ARG A 374 -3.27 21.76 8.46
C ARG A 374 -4.49 20.97 8.89
N SER A 375 -4.35 19.67 9.12
CA SER A 375 -5.46 18.89 9.65
C SER A 375 -5.83 19.36 11.06
N GLU A 376 -7.11 19.24 11.43
CA GLU A 376 -7.55 19.41 12.82
C GLU A 376 -7.07 18.25 13.69
N ILE A 377 -7.07 17.03 13.15
CA ILE A 377 -6.66 15.84 13.90
C ILE A 377 -5.15 15.80 14.17
N GLY A 378 -4.32 16.30 13.26
CA GLY A 378 -2.87 16.35 13.44
C GLY A 378 -2.43 17.31 14.54
N LYS A 379 -3.25 18.32 14.87
CA LYS A 379 -2.98 19.25 15.98
C LYS A 379 -3.00 18.56 17.35
N ARG A 380 -3.62 17.38 17.47
CA ARG A 380 -3.64 16.59 18.72
C ARG A 380 -2.24 16.17 19.20
N MET A 381 -1.24 16.23 18.33
CA MET A 381 0.16 15.93 18.65
C MET A 381 0.92 17.09 19.32
N GLY A 382 0.31 18.27 19.47
CA GLY A 382 0.97 19.51 19.91
C GLY A 382 0.28 20.20 21.07
#